data_AF-A0AAN7VEG1-F1
#
_entry.id   AF-A0AAN7VEG1-F1
#
_cell.length_a   1.000
_cell.length_b   1.000
_cell.length_c   1.000
_cell.angle_alpha   90.00
_cell.angle_beta   90.00
_cell.angle_gamma   90.00
#
_symmetry.space_group_name_H-M   'P 1'
#
loop_
_entity.id
_entity.type
_entity.pdbx_description
1 polymer ?
#
loop_
_entity_poly.entity_id
_entity_poly.type
_entity_poly.pdbx_seq_one_letter_code
_entity_poly.pdbx_strand_id
1 'polypeptide(L)'
;MECEINGRLPFLDILISKTDSLNLSFSVYRKPTHTDRYLNKLSNHHPCQKIGVIKTLFDRAKKVSDPTHLDEELQHLRMSLQANGYSLLEINKVFSSKPKQLREKLPHLGMVFLPYIGGVTDKIGRILEKNNIKTIFIPTKKISEFLRSPKDPLDPLTASGVYKILCSCGLVYIGTTKRSFLTRRKEHMRFCRLNQPEKSAIAEHALNNLSHDVLFHDMKILSRTSNFYVRLQREAIEIYKHPNNINRQFDNICLNKTWHLVLKNVRVIDNNI
;
A
#
# COMPACT_ATOMS: atom_id res chain seq x y z
N MET A 1 -29.98 3.96 -7.13
CA MET A 1 -30.43 3.13 -8.26
C MET A 1 -30.06 3.89 -9.52
N GLU A 2 -29.55 3.22 -10.56
CA GLU A 2 -29.32 3.86 -11.86
C GLU A 2 -30.69 4.03 -12.55
N CYS A 3 -30.96 5.21 -13.09
CA CYS A 3 -32.27 5.56 -13.65
C CYS A 3 -32.13 5.91 -15.13
N GLU A 4 -33.08 5.43 -15.95
CA GLU A 4 -33.17 5.81 -17.35
C GLU A 4 -33.71 7.23 -17.47
N ILE A 5 -33.04 8.09 -18.23
CA ILE A 5 -33.44 9.47 -18.50
C ILE A 5 -33.29 9.71 -20.01
N ASN A 6 -34.33 10.19 -20.67
CA ASN A 6 -34.34 10.50 -22.11
C ASN A 6 -33.88 9.32 -22.99
N GLY A 7 -34.32 8.10 -22.68
CA GLY A 7 -33.93 6.90 -23.43
C GLY A 7 -32.48 6.46 -23.20
N ARG A 8 -31.78 7.03 -22.21
CA ARG A 8 -30.39 6.73 -21.89
C ARG A 8 -30.27 6.20 -20.46
N LEU A 9 -29.59 5.08 -20.32
CA LEU A 9 -29.31 4.44 -19.04
C LEU A 9 -27.78 4.33 -18.84
N PRO A 10 -27.21 5.09 -17.89
CA PRO A 10 -25.82 4.86 -17.48
C PRO A 10 -25.75 3.59 -16.63
N PHE A 11 -24.84 2.67 -16.99
CA PHE A 11 -24.53 1.47 -16.24
C PHE A 11 -23.01 1.26 -16.17
N LEU A 12 -22.42 1.40 -14.99
CA LEU A 12 -20.96 1.37 -14.80
C LEU A 12 -20.23 2.39 -15.71
N ASP A 13 -19.46 1.87 -16.67
CA ASP A 13 -18.62 2.62 -17.61
C ASP A 13 -19.29 2.81 -18.98
N ILE A 14 -20.56 2.38 -19.11
CA ILE A 14 -21.30 2.28 -20.38
C ILE A 14 -22.53 3.17 -20.32
N LEU A 15 -22.77 3.92 -21.39
CA LEU A 15 -24.01 4.64 -21.62
C LEU A 15 -24.81 3.87 -22.67
N ILE A 16 -25.93 3.28 -22.24
CA ILE A 16 -26.84 2.54 -23.09
C ILE A 16 -27.91 3.52 -23.58
N SER A 17 -28.04 3.69 -24.89
CA SER A 17 -29.02 4.59 -25.50
C SER A 17 -29.98 3.81 -26.40
N LYS A 18 -31.28 4.06 -26.30
CA LYS A 18 -32.26 3.54 -27.26
C LYS A 18 -32.17 4.37 -28.54
N THR A 19 -32.06 3.69 -29.68
CA THR A 19 -32.15 4.31 -31.01
C THR A 19 -33.57 4.21 -31.55
N ASP A 20 -33.92 5.08 -32.51
CA ASP A 20 -35.25 5.13 -33.13
C ASP A 20 -35.65 3.80 -33.79
N SER A 21 -34.67 2.99 -34.18
CA SER A 21 -34.87 1.67 -34.78
C SER A 21 -35.00 0.53 -33.75
N LEU A 22 -35.34 0.82 -32.49
CA LEU A 22 -35.42 -0.14 -31.37
C LEU A 22 -34.11 -0.89 -31.05
N ASN A 23 -32.97 -0.44 -31.60
CA ASN A 23 -31.66 -0.99 -31.29
C ASN A 23 -31.02 -0.26 -30.11
N LEU A 24 -30.13 -0.94 -29.40
CA LEU A 24 -29.31 -0.33 -28.36
C LEU A 24 -28.03 0.21 -28.98
N SER A 25 -27.65 1.41 -28.56
CA SER A 25 -26.35 1.99 -28.85
C SER A 25 -25.53 2.16 -27.57
N PHE A 26 -24.23 1.91 -27.68
CA PHE A 26 -23.28 1.90 -26.58
C PHE A 26 -22.18 2.95 -26.80
N SER A 27 -21.90 3.69 -25.74
CA SER A 27 -20.79 4.64 -25.67
C SER A 27 -20.18 4.64 -24.27
N VAL A 28 -18.99 5.21 -24.12
CA VAL A 28 -18.34 5.30 -22.81
C VAL A 28 -19.06 6.33 -21.95
N TYR A 29 -19.56 5.88 -20.79
CA TYR A 29 -20.15 6.78 -19.81
C TYR A 29 -19.09 7.39 -18.90
N ARG A 30 -19.20 8.69 -18.64
CA ARG A 30 -18.46 9.41 -17.61
C ARG A 30 -19.45 10.09 -16.69
N LYS A 31 -19.27 9.94 -15.38
CA LYS A 31 -20.11 10.63 -14.39
C LYS A 31 -19.96 12.16 -14.52
N PRO A 32 -20.98 12.95 -14.15
CA PRO A 32 -20.88 14.42 -14.17
C PRO A 32 -19.71 14.99 -13.36
N THR A 33 -19.21 14.24 -12.38
CA THR A 33 -18.05 14.60 -11.55
C THR A 33 -16.71 14.10 -12.10
N HIS A 34 -16.69 13.49 -13.29
CA HIS A 34 -15.45 13.03 -13.93
C HIS A 34 -14.61 14.24 -14.34
N THR A 35 -13.33 14.24 -13.94
CA THR A 35 -12.43 15.39 -14.14
C THR A 35 -11.38 15.18 -15.21
N ASP A 36 -11.38 14.01 -15.86
CA ASP A 36 -10.37 13.62 -16.86
C ASP A 36 -8.92 13.68 -16.34
N ARG A 37 -8.74 13.64 -15.02
CA ARG A 37 -7.42 13.56 -14.40
C ARG A 37 -6.98 12.11 -14.30
N TYR A 38 -6.00 11.76 -15.12
CA TYR A 38 -5.36 10.46 -15.16
C TYR A 38 -3.95 10.55 -14.56
N LEU A 39 -3.18 9.45 -14.64
CA LEU A 39 -1.78 9.47 -14.22
C LEU A 39 -1.01 10.48 -15.09
N ASN A 40 -0.57 11.59 -14.48
CA ASN A 40 0.14 12.64 -15.20
C ASN A 40 1.50 12.13 -15.73
N LYS A 41 1.88 12.53 -16.95
CA LYS A 41 3.13 12.14 -17.61
C LYS A 41 4.39 12.41 -16.77
N LEU A 42 4.40 13.48 -15.98
CA LEU A 42 5.56 13.89 -15.16
C LEU A 42 5.64 13.13 -13.83
N SER A 43 4.63 12.34 -13.48
CA SER A 43 4.64 11.55 -12.23
C SER A 43 5.83 10.58 -12.18
N ASN A 44 6.40 10.34 -11.01
CA ASN A 44 7.51 9.39 -10.82
C ASN A 44 7.02 7.92 -10.85
N HIS A 45 6.50 7.49 -11.99
CA HIS A 45 6.03 6.13 -12.27
C HIS A 45 6.83 5.54 -13.42
N HIS A 46 7.00 4.21 -13.39
CA HIS A 46 7.69 3.49 -14.45
C HIS A 46 6.94 3.68 -15.79
N PRO A 47 7.63 3.85 -16.94
CA PRO A 47 7.00 4.12 -18.23
C PRO A 47 5.90 3.12 -18.62
N CYS A 48 6.04 1.85 -18.26
CA CYS A 48 5.02 0.83 -18.54
C CYS A 48 3.65 1.15 -17.89
N GLN A 49 3.63 1.78 -16.72
CA GLN A 49 2.40 2.14 -16.02
C GLN A 49 1.69 3.30 -16.71
N LYS A 50 2.46 4.30 -17.14
CA LYS A 50 1.98 5.45 -17.92
C LYS A 50 1.38 5.02 -19.26
N ILE A 51 2.08 4.14 -19.98
CA ILE A 51 1.57 3.54 -21.22
C ILE A 51 0.34 2.68 -20.93
N GLY A 52 0.33 1.96 -19.81
CA GLY A 52 -0.81 1.14 -19.37
C GLY A 52 -2.08 1.96 -19.23
N VAL A 53 -2.02 3.18 -18.68
CA VAL A 53 -3.18 4.07 -18.55
C VAL A 53 -3.76 4.43 -19.92
N ILE A 54 -2.92 4.86 -20.87
CA ILE A 54 -3.36 5.16 -22.25
C ILE A 54 -4.01 3.93 -22.87
N LYS A 55 -3.35 2.78 -22.75
CA LYS A 55 -3.82 1.52 -23.32
C LYS A 55 -5.17 1.08 -22.74
N THR A 56 -5.35 1.14 -21.42
CA THR A 56 -6.60 0.76 -20.78
C THR A 56 -7.77 1.63 -21.24
N LEU A 57 -7.57 2.94 -21.35
CA LEU A 57 -8.61 3.85 -21.85
C LEU A 57 -8.96 3.57 -23.31
N PHE A 58 -7.94 3.34 -24.14
CA PHE A 58 -8.12 3.00 -25.55
C PHE A 58 -8.82 1.66 -25.77
N ASP A 59 -8.38 0.61 -25.06
CA ASP A 59 -8.98 -0.72 -25.14
C ASP A 59 -10.43 -0.69 -24.65
N ARG A 60 -10.74 0.13 -23.62
CA ARG A 60 -12.11 0.37 -23.16
C ARG A 60 -12.95 1.04 -24.23
N ALA A 61 -12.48 2.12 -24.84
CA ALA A 61 -13.20 2.82 -25.90
C ALA A 61 -13.57 1.88 -27.05
N LYS A 62 -12.60 1.06 -27.50
CA LYS A 62 -12.85 0.06 -28.56
C LYS A 62 -13.82 -1.04 -28.18
N LYS A 63 -13.84 -1.43 -26.90
CA LYS A 63 -14.70 -2.52 -26.41
C LYS A 63 -16.13 -2.07 -26.15
N VAL A 64 -16.32 -0.81 -25.77
CA VAL A 64 -17.60 -0.27 -25.30
C VAL A 64 -18.32 0.54 -26.36
N SER A 65 -17.61 1.36 -27.13
CA SER A 65 -18.25 2.27 -28.07
C SER A 65 -18.64 1.57 -29.37
N ASP A 66 -19.85 1.85 -29.84
CA ASP A 66 -20.25 1.53 -31.20
C ASP A 66 -19.40 2.29 -32.24
N PRO A 67 -19.33 1.79 -33.48
CA PRO A 67 -18.56 2.46 -34.55
C PRO A 67 -18.90 3.93 -34.75
N THR A 68 -20.17 4.33 -34.52
CA THR A 68 -20.63 5.72 -34.64
C THR A 68 -20.10 6.65 -33.54
N HIS A 69 -19.81 6.11 -32.36
CA HIS A 69 -19.34 6.88 -31.19
C HIS A 69 -17.84 6.73 -30.94
N LEU A 70 -17.17 5.81 -31.64
CA LEU A 70 -15.78 5.49 -31.38
C LEU A 70 -14.85 6.67 -31.70
N ASP A 71 -15.04 7.34 -32.83
CA ASP A 71 -14.15 8.44 -33.24
C ASP A 71 -14.24 9.65 -32.30
N GLU A 72 -15.44 9.99 -31.84
CA GLU A 72 -15.66 11.03 -30.83
C GLU A 72 -14.97 10.67 -29.51
N GLU A 73 -15.12 9.42 -29.06
CA GLU A 73 -14.47 8.93 -27.84
C GLU A 73 -12.94 8.96 -27.96
N LEU A 74 -12.39 8.54 -29.11
CA LEU A 74 -10.94 8.60 -29.35
C LEU A 74 -10.43 10.04 -29.37
N GLN A 75 -11.20 10.98 -29.91
CA GLN A 75 -10.85 12.39 -29.91
C GLN A 75 -10.87 12.96 -28.49
N HIS A 76 -11.88 12.63 -27.70
CA HIS A 76 -11.94 12.98 -26.29
C HIS A 76 -10.71 12.44 -25.53
N LEU A 77 -10.36 11.17 -25.72
CA LEU A 77 -9.18 10.57 -25.08
C LEU A 77 -7.88 11.29 -25.46
N ARG A 78 -7.70 11.73 -26.72
CA ARG A 78 -6.53 12.52 -27.12
C ARG A 78 -6.46 13.82 -26.33
N MET A 79 -7.56 14.58 -26.25
CA MET A 79 -7.62 15.84 -25.52
C MET A 79 -7.34 15.65 -24.03
N SER A 80 -8.01 14.68 -23.38
CA SER A 80 -7.80 14.38 -21.96
C SER A 80 -6.36 13.96 -21.68
N LEU A 81 -5.77 13.08 -22.49
CA LEU A 81 -4.39 12.63 -22.30
C LEU A 81 -3.37 13.75 -22.55
N GLN A 82 -3.59 14.62 -23.53
CA GLN A 82 -2.77 15.82 -23.71
C GLN A 82 -2.83 16.75 -22.49
N ALA A 83 -4.01 16.96 -21.91
CA ALA A 83 -4.16 17.72 -20.67
C ALA A 83 -3.43 17.08 -19.47
N ASN A 84 -3.18 15.76 -19.52
CA ASN A 84 -2.36 15.03 -18.54
C ASN A 84 -0.85 14.99 -18.88
N GLY A 85 -0.43 15.75 -19.92
CA GLY A 85 0.96 15.95 -20.30
C GLY A 85 1.53 14.92 -21.28
N TYR A 86 0.70 14.07 -21.89
CA TYR A 86 1.14 13.12 -22.91
C TYR A 86 1.21 13.77 -24.29
N SER A 87 2.25 13.47 -25.06
CA SER A 87 2.34 13.95 -26.45
C SER A 87 1.42 13.16 -27.38
N LEU A 88 0.93 13.80 -28.45
CA LEU A 88 0.12 13.11 -29.48
C LEU A 88 0.85 11.93 -30.11
N LEU A 89 2.18 12.02 -30.27
CA LEU A 89 3.00 10.94 -30.81
C LEU A 89 2.95 9.69 -29.91
N GLU A 90 3.05 9.87 -28.59
CA GLU A 90 2.94 8.77 -27.64
C GLU A 90 1.55 8.15 -27.64
N ILE A 91 0.51 8.98 -27.66
CA ILE A 91 -0.89 8.52 -27.66
C ILE A 91 -1.16 7.71 -28.93
N ASN A 92 -0.87 8.27 -30.10
CA ASN A 92 -1.11 7.63 -31.39
C ASN A 92 -0.29 6.35 -31.54
N LYS A 93 0.95 6.31 -31.02
CA LYS A 93 1.76 5.08 -30.99
C LYS A 93 1.07 3.95 -30.23
N VAL A 94 0.40 4.24 -29.11
CA VAL A 94 -0.37 3.25 -28.36
C VAL A 94 -1.63 2.85 -29.12
N PHE A 95 -2.33 3.80 -29.74
CA PHE A 95 -3.56 3.53 -30.49
C PHE A 95 -3.32 2.63 -31.71
N SER A 96 -2.19 2.81 -32.38
CA SER A 96 -1.77 1.98 -33.52
C SER A 96 -1.12 0.65 -33.12
N SER A 97 -0.87 0.42 -31.82
CA SER A 97 -0.23 -0.82 -31.37
C SER A 97 -1.16 -2.01 -31.54
N LYS A 98 -0.69 -3.03 -32.28
CA LYS A 98 -1.41 -4.30 -32.42
C LYS A 98 -1.46 -5.04 -31.08
N PRO A 99 -2.56 -5.78 -30.78
CA PRO A 99 -2.59 -6.67 -29.64
C PRO A 99 -1.43 -7.67 -29.76
N LYS A 100 -0.58 -7.74 -28.74
CA LYS A 100 0.43 -8.79 -28.67
C LYS A 100 -0.30 -10.11 -28.47
N GLN A 101 -0.03 -11.10 -29.32
CA GLN A 101 -0.48 -12.46 -29.09
C GLN A 101 -0.06 -12.88 -27.68
N LEU A 102 -1.00 -13.45 -26.92
CA LEU A 102 -0.76 -14.05 -25.63
C LEU A 102 0.14 -15.26 -25.85
N ARG A 103 1.46 -15.06 -25.81
CA ARG A 103 2.39 -16.17 -25.66
C ARG A 103 2.25 -16.69 -24.24
N GLU A 104 2.06 -17.99 -24.09
CA GLU A 104 2.19 -18.66 -22.80
C GLU A 104 3.56 -18.31 -22.23
N LYS A 105 3.56 -17.48 -21.19
CA LYS A 105 4.77 -17.15 -20.47
C LYS A 105 4.98 -18.25 -19.45
N LEU A 106 6.21 -18.79 -19.41
CA LEU A 106 6.66 -19.61 -18.31
C LEU A 106 6.37 -18.90 -16.98
N PRO A 107 5.94 -19.63 -15.93
CA PRO A 107 5.70 -19.03 -14.64
C PRO A 107 7.01 -18.42 -14.10
N HIS A 108 6.91 -17.22 -13.54
CA HIS A 108 8.05 -16.59 -12.89
C HIS A 108 8.39 -17.34 -11.59
N LEU A 109 9.68 -17.46 -11.27
CA LEU A 109 10.17 -18.09 -10.02
C LEU A 109 9.76 -17.29 -8.77
N GLY A 110 9.56 -15.98 -8.93
CA GLY A 110 9.16 -15.11 -7.84
C GLY A 110 8.75 -13.73 -8.34
N MET A 111 8.30 -12.89 -7.41
CA MET A 111 7.89 -11.51 -7.66
C MET A 111 8.53 -10.57 -6.66
N VAL A 112 9.10 -9.48 -7.14
CA VAL A 112 9.75 -8.44 -6.32
C VAL A 112 9.10 -7.09 -6.61
N PHE A 113 8.81 -6.36 -5.54
CA PHE A 113 8.31 -5.00 -5.61
C PHE A 113 9.45 -4.01 -5.37
N LEU A 114 9.70 -3.11 -6.32
CA LEU A 114 10.77 -2.11 -6.23
C LEU A 114 10.20 -0.69 -6.29
N PRO A 115 10.66 0.24 -5.43
CA PRO A 115 10.35 1.65 -5.61
C PRO A 115 10.96 2.13 -6.94
N TYR A 116 10.21 2.87 -7.75
CA TYR A 116 10.72 3.34 -9.04
C TYR A 116 11.70 4.49 -8.86
N ILE A 117 12.96 4.20 -9.15
CA ILE A 117 14.06 5.17 -9.23
C ILE A 117 14.69 5.03 -10.61
N GLY A 118 14.40 5.98 -11.49
CA GLY A 118 14.83 5.96 -12.88
C GLY A 118 16.33 5.70 -13.01
N GLY A 119 16.70 4.75 -13.87
CA GLY A 119 18.07 4.31 -14.12
C GLY A 119 18.61 3.31 -13.10
N VAL A 120 18.20 3.36 -11.83
CA VAL A 120 18.68 2.46 -10.77
C VAL A 120 17.84 1.20 -10.73
N THR A 121 16.55 1.33 -10.44
CA THR A 121 15.67 0.16 -10.30
C THR A 121 15.37 -0.48 -11.64
N ASP A 122 15.54 0.23 -12.75
CA ASP A 122 15.49 -0.34 -14.10
C ASP A 122 16.60 -1.37 -14.32
N LYS A 123 17.84 -1.06 -13.87
CA LYS A 123 18.97 -1.99 -13.96
C LYS A 123 18.74 -3.22 -13.10
N ILE A 124 18.27 -3.02 -11.86
CA ILE A 124 17.93 -4.12 -10.94
C ILE A 124 16.83 -4.99 -11.55
N GLY A 125 15.75 -4.38 -12.06
CA GLY A 125 14.65 -5.10 -12.69
C GLY A 125 15.09 -5.94 -13.88
N ARG A 126 16.01 -5.43 -14.72
CA ARG A 126 16.60 -6.21 -15.83
C ARG A 126 17.40 -7.42 -15.35
N ILE A 127 18.14 -7.28 -14.26
CA ILE A 127 18.89 -8.40 -13.67
C ILE A 127 17.94 -9.46 -13.11
N LEU A 128 16.89 -9.03 -12.41
CA LEU A 128 15.86 -9.93 -11.86
C LEU A 128 15.10 -10.67 -12.97
N GLU A 129 14.73 -9.98 -14.05
CA GLU A 129 14.02 -10.59 -15.18
C GLU A 129 14.86 -11.69 -15.86
N LYS A 130 16.19 -11.50 -15.99
CA LYS A 130 17.11 -12.53 -16.49
C LYS A 130 17.12 -13.80 -15.64
N ASN A 131 16.80 -13.67 -14.36
CA ASN A 131 16.70 -14.78 -13.41
C ASN A 131 15.25 -15.27 -13.25
N ASN A 132 14.36 -14.96 -14.21
CA ASN A 132 12.94 -15.31 -14.17
C ASN A 132 12.18 -14.79 -12.93
N ILE A 133 12.61 -13.65 -12.37
CA ILE A 133 11.95 -12.98 -11.25
C ILE A 133 11.21 -11.75 -11.77
N LYS A 134 9.89 -11.72 -11.60
CA LYS A 134 9.05 -10.62 -12.05
C LYS A 134 9.26 -9.39 -11.19
N THR A 135 9.62 -8.28 -11.81
CA THR A 135 9.74 -6.99 -11.11
C THR A 135 8.48 -6.15 -11.29
N ILE A 136 7.91 -5.67 -10.18
CA ILE A 136 6.82 -4.71 -10.17
C ILE A 136 7.31 -3.39 -9.56
N PHE A 137 7.25 -2.32 -10.35
CA PHE A 137 7.64 -1.00 -9.90
C PHE A 137 6.49 -0.31 -9.14
N ILE A 138 6.80 0.34 -8.03
CA ILE A 138 5.86 1.11 -7.21
C ILE A 138 6.35 2.56 -7.14
N PRO A 139 5.48 3.58 -7.21
CA PRO A 139 5.90 4.95 -6.95
C PRO A 139 6.52 5.11 -5.56
N THR A 140 7.55 5.95 -5.43
CA THR A 140 8.27 6.17 -4.16
C THR A 140 7.41 6.85 -3.10
N LYS A 141 6.62 7.85 -3.48
CA LYS A 141 5.65 8.54 -2.63
C LYS A 141 4.41 8.87 -3.42
N LYS A 142 3.24 8.78 -2.77
CA LYS A 142 1.96 9.20 -3.35
C LYS A 142 1.60 10.61 -2.88
N ILE A 143 0.87 11.36 -3.70
CA ILE A 143 0.34 12.69 -3.34
C ILE A 143 -0.46 12.62 -2.02
N SER A 144 -1.22 11.55 -1.82
CA SER A 144 -1.99 11.30 -0.59
C SER A 144 -1.14 11.24 0.69
N GLU A 145 0.16 10.97 0.59
CA GLU A 145 1.05 10.98 1.76
C GLU A 145 1.49 12.39 2.15
N PHE A 146 1.43 13.34 1.21
CA PHE A 146 1.72 14.76 1.45
C PHE A 146 0.46 15.54 1.85
N LEU A 147 -0.70 15.11 1.36
CA LEU A 147 -1.98 15.72 1.71
C LEU A 147 -2.39 15.28 3.12
N ARG A 148 -2.85 16.23 3.92
CA ARG A 148 -3.48 15.92 5.21
C ARG A 148 -4.80 15.19 4.95
N SER A 149 -5.09 14.20 5.77
CA SER A 149 -6.42 13.60 5.80
C SER A 149 -7.44 14.69 6.13
N PRO A 150 -8.55 14.81 5.39
CA PRO A 150 -9.64 15.73 5.75
C PRO A 150 -10.44 15.24 6.97
N LYS A 151 -10.17 14.02 7.46
CA LYS A 151 -10.81 13.43 8.64
C LYS A 151 -10.05 13.79 9.90
N ASP A 152 -10.79 13.90 11.01
CA ASP A 152 -10.22 14.12 12.33
C ASP A 152 -9.20 13.03 12.69
N PRO A 153 -8.08 13.40 13.32
CA PRO A 153 -7.08 12.44 13.77
C PRO A 153 -7.69 11.55 14.85
N LEU A 154 -7.63 10.24 14.64
CA LEU A 154 -7.98 9.26 15.68
C LEU A 154 -6.90 9.26 16.77
N ASP A 155 -7.31 9.04 18.02
CA ASP A 155 -6.40 8.80 19.14
C ASP A 155 -5.40 7.67 18.75
N PRO A 156 -4.08 7.94 18.75
CA PRO A 156 -3.07 6.95 18.41
C PRO A 156 -3.21 5.63 19.17
N LEU A 157 -3.70 5.64 20.41
CA LEU A 157 -3.84 4.44 21.24
C LEU A 157 -4.99 3.52 20.78
N THR A 158 -5.90 4.03 19.95
CA THR A 158 -6.96 3.22 19.31
C THR A 158 -6.44 2.41 18.11
N ALA A 159 -5.26 2.75 17.59
CA ALA A 159 -4.63 2.06 16.47
C ALA A 159 -3.95 0.74 16.89
N SER A 160 -3.50 -0.02 15.90
CA SER A 160 -2.75 -1.27 16.07
C SER A 160 -1.33 -1.14 15.52
N GLY A 161 -0.42 -2.00 15.98
CA GLY A 161 0.97 -1.97 15.55
C GLY A 161 1.97 -2.44 16.60
N VAL A 162 3.13 -1.80 16.64
CA VAL A 162 4.25 -2.10 17.54
C VAL A 162 4.32 -1.02 18.62
N TYR A 163 4.51 -1.44 19.87
CA TYR A 163 4.62 -0.55 21.03
C TYR A 163 5.79 -0.97 21.93
N LYS A 164 6.15 -0.06 22.82
CA LYS A 164 7.19 -0.20 23.84
C LYS A 164 6.61 0.12 25.21
N ILE A 165 6.91 -0.69 26.21
CA ILE A 165 6.61 -0.43 27.63
C ILE A 165 7.93 -0.43 28.39
N LEU A 166 8.13 0.60 29.20
CA LEU A 166 9.30 0.73 30.06
C LEU A 166 9.03 0.09 31.43
N CYS A 167 10.08 -0.45 32.03
CA CYS A 167 10.09 -0.81 33.44
C CYS A 167 11.03 0.14 34.18
N SER A 168 10.73 0.43 35.45
CA SER A 168 11.58 1.25 36.32
C SER A 168 12.97 0.65 36.56
N CYS A 169 13.17 -0.66 36.31
CA CYS A 169 14.50 -1.29 36.31
C CYS A 169 15.36 -0.99 35.06
N GLY A 170 14.87 -0.16 34.14
CA GLY A 170 15.57 0.21 32.90
C GLY A 170 15.40 -0.78 31.75
N LEU A 171 14.77 -1.94 32.00
CA LEU A 171 14.43 -2.91 30.95
C LEU A 171 13.21 -2.47 30.14
N VAL A 172 13.15 -2.97 28.91
CA VAL A 172 12.14 -2.61 27.93
C VAL A 172 11.38 -3.83 27.45
N TYR A 173 10.05 -3.75 27.37
CA TYR A 173 9.26 -4.73 26.62
C TYR A 173 8.78 -4.14 25.30
N ILE A 174 8.98 -4.87 24.21
CA ILE A 174 8.50 -4.49 22.88
C ILE A 174 7.47 -5.52 22.45
N GLY A 175 6.32 -5.08 21.95
CA GLY A 175 5.27 -6.02 21.57
C GLY A 175 4.50 -5.55 20.35
N THR A 176 3.84 -6.49 19.67
CA THR A 176 2.80 -6.15 18.68
C THR A 176 1.39 -6.41 19.18
N THR A 177 0.44 -5.72 18.56
CA THR A 177 -0.99 -5.98 18.69
C THR A 177 -1.70 -5.78 17.35
N LYS A 178 -2.64 -6.67 17.03
CA LYS A 178 -3.62 -6.47 15.94
C LYS A 178 -4.82 -5.63 16.40
N ARG A 179 -5.11 -5.65 17.70
CA ARG A 179 -6.15 -4.85 18.37
C ARG A 179 -5.61 -3.45 18.65
N SER A 180 -6.43 -2.60 19.28
CA SER A 180 -5.96 -1.31 19.78
C SER A 180 -4.85 -1.47 20.83
N PHE A 181 -3.93 -0.50 20.90
CA PHE A 181 -2.92 -0.42 21.97
C PHE A 181 -3.57 -0.36 23.36
N LEU A 182 -4.68 0.37 23.50
CA LEU A 182 -5.46 0.43 24.75
C LEU A 182 -5.90 -0.94 25.24
N THR A 183 -6.47 -1.77 24.33
CA THR A 183 -6.93 -3.11 24.69
C THR A 183 -5.74 -3.98 25.08
N ARG A 184 -4.63 -3.91 24.34
CA ARG A 184 -3.43 -4.69 24.68
C ARG A 184 -2.80 -4.27 26.01
N ARG A 185 -2.79 -2.97 26.33
CA ARG A 185 -2.35 -2.46 27.63
C ARG A 185 -3.18 -3.05 28.76
N LYS A 186 -4.51 -3.02 28.64
CA LYS A 186 -5.44 -3.58 29.65
C LYS A 186 -5.23 -5.09 29.84
N GLU A 187 -4.97 -5.82 28.76
CA GLU A 187 -4.63 -7.25 28.81
C GLU A 187 -3.38 -7.49 29.64
N HIS A 188 -2.29 -6.75 29.39
CA HIS A 188 -1.05 -6.89 30.15
C HIS A 188 -1.21 -6.55 31.64
N MET A 189 -1.91 -5.47 31.97
CA MET A 189 -2.23 -5.13 33.36
C MET A 189 -3.03 -6.24 34.05
N ARG A 190 -4.00 -6.83 33.33
CA ARG A 190 -4.78 -7.96 33.84
C ARG A 190 -3.89 -9.19 34.07
N PHE A 191 -2.96 -9.50 33.17
CA PHE A 191 -2.06 -10.66 33.33
C PHE A 191 -1.11 -10.50 34.51
N CYS A 192 -0.59 -9.29 34.75
CA CYS A 192 0.23 -9.01 35.92
C CYS A 192 -0.61 -9.12 37.21
N ARG A 193 -1.81 -8.55 37.24
CA ARG A 193 -2.71 -8.64 38.42
C ARG A 193 -3.12 -10.08 38.76
N LEU A 194 -3.30 -10.93 37.75
CA LEU A 194 -3.69 -12.33 37.93
C LEU A 194 -2.50 -13.30 38.03
N ASN A 195 -1.26 -12.79 38.07
CA ASN A 195 -0.04 -13.60 38.11
C ASN A 195 -0.02 -14.69 37.03
N GLN A 196 -0.24 -14.31 35.77
CA GLN A 196 -0.25 -15.20 34.60
C GLN A 196 1.02 -15.04 33.75
N PRO A 197 2.19 -15.50 34.23
CA PRO A 197 3.46 -15.31 33.53
C PRO A 197 3.45 -15.96 32.15
N GLU A 198 2.76 -17.08 31.95
CA GLU A 198 2.71 -17.82 30.69
C GLU A 198 2.17 -16.98 29.52
N LYS A 199 1.29 -16.00 29.80
CA LYS A 199 0.62 -15.17 28.79
C LYS A 199 1.37 -13.89 28.41
N SER A 200 2.34 -13.46 29.21
CA SER A 200 3.08 -12.22 28.96
C SER A 200 4.44 -12.23 29.62
N ALA A 201 5.48 -11.96 28.84
CA ALA A 201 6.82 -11.74 29.37
C ALA A 201 6.88 -10.58 30.37
N ILE A 202 5.98 -9.60 30.26
CA ILE A 202 5.85 -8.51 31.26
C ILE A 202 5.37 -9.07 32.60
N ALA A 203 4.37 -9.97 32.58
CA ALA A 203 3.83 -10.58 33.79
C ALA A 203 4.87 -11.50 34.46
N GLU A 204 5.64 -12.24 33.67
CA GLU A 204 6.78 -13.03 34.15
C GLU A 204 7.85 -12.15 34.79
N HIS A 205 8.22 -11.04 34.15
CA HIS A 205 9.19 -10.10 34.68
C HIS A 205 8.74 -9.42 35.98
N ALA A 206 7.47 -9.01 36.06
CA ALA A 206 6.87 -8.42 37.25
C ALA A 206 6.77 -9.42 38.41
N LEU A 207 6.52 -10.69 38.12
CA LEU A 207 6.44 -11.75 39.14
C LEU A 207 7.82 -12.09 39.72
N ASN A 208 8.85 -12.10 38.88
CA ASN A 208 10.21 -12.47 39.30
C ASN A 208 10.93 -11.39 40.13
N ASN A 209 10.39 -10.17 40.19
CA ASN A 209 11.04 -9.04 40.84
C ASN A 209 9.98 -8.07 41.40
N LEU A 210 9.81 -8.06 42.72
CA LEU A 210 8.81 -7.23 43.40
C LEU A 210 9.23 -5.77 43.62
N SER A 211 10.47 -5.41 43.30
CA SER A 211 11.05 -4.10 43.60
C SER A 211 10.96 -3.07 42.47
N HIS A 212 10.34 -3.43 41.33
CA HIS A 212 10.19 -2.51 40.21
C HIS A 212 8.76 -2.48 39.68
N ASP A 213 8.37 -1.29 39.23
CA ASP A 213 7.09 -1.02 38.60
C ASP A 213 7.20 -0.98 37.08
N VAL A 214 6.25 -1.64 36.42
CA VAL A 214 6.05 -1.57 34.98
C VAL A 214 5.19 -0.35 34.64
N LEU A 215 5.73 0.54 33.81
CA LEU A 215 5.12 1.83 33.46
C LEU A 215 4.09 1.66 32.32
N PHE A 216 2.96 1.01 32.60
CA PHE A 216 1.92 0.74 31.59
C PHE A 216 1.31 2.00 30.98
N HIS A 217 1.17 3.07 31.77
CA HIS A 217 0.58 4.32 31.31
C HIS A 217 1.49 5.07 30.33
N ASP A 218 2.81 4.87 30.42
CA ASP A 218 3.84 5.46 29.55
C ASP A 218 4.15 4.59 28.31
N MET A 219 3.16 3.80 27.86
CA MET A 219 3.28 3.01 26.64
C MET A 219 3.58 3.92 25.45
N LYS A 220 4.74 3.72 24.82
CA LYS A 220 5.15 4.44 23.61
C LYS A 220 4.76 3.65 22.37
N ILE A 221 4.10 4.30 21.41
CA ILE A 221 3.78 3.70 20.11
C ILE A 221 5.01 3.83 19.21
N LEU A 222 5.58 2.70 18.77
CA LEU A 222 6.74 2.69 17.87
C LEU A 222 6.32 2.75 16.39
N SER A 223 5.23 2.06 16.04
CA SER A 223 4.73 2.04 14.66
C SER A 223 3.25 1.70 14.61
N ARG A 224 2.49 2.39 13.77
CA ARG A 224 1.09 2.09 13.46
C ARG A 224 1.01 1.30 12.17
N THR A 225 0.64 0.03 12.25
CA THR A 225 0.44 -0.82 11.06
C THR A 225 -0.48 -1.98 11.40
N SER A 226 -1.48 -2.23 10.56
CA SER A 226 -2.39 -3.37 10.70
C SER A 226 -1.86 -4.62 9.99
N ASN A 227 -0.90 -4.47 9.07
CA ASN A 227 -0.34 -5.56 8.28
C ASN A 227 0.46 -6.51 9.18
N PHE A 228 0.08 -7.80 9.17
CA PHE A 228 0.67 -8.84 10.01
C PHE A 228 2.18 -8.99 9.81
N TYR A 229 2.64 -9.18 8.56
CA TYR A 229 4.06 -9.39 8.27
C TYR A 229 4.89 -8.15 8.57
N VAL A 230 4.38 -6.96 8.23
CA VAL A 230 5.08 -5.70 8.54
C VAL A 230 5.21 -5.52 10.05
N ARG A 231 4.14 -5.78 10.82
CA ARG A 231 4.17 -5.71 12.29
C ARG A 231 5.26 -6.60 12.87
N LEU A 232 5.29 -7.87 12.47
CA LEU A 232 6.25 -8.84 13.00
C LEU A 232 7.69 -8.51 12.65
N GLN A 233 7.95 -8.07 11.41
CA GLN A 233 9.28 -7.62 11.02
C GLN A 233 9.70 -6.37 11.78
N ARG A 234 8.77 -5.43 12.06
CA ARG A 234 9.07 -4.26 12.86
C ARG A 234 9.30 -4.59 14.33
N GLU A 235 8.54 -5.50 14.91
CA GLU A 235 8.79 -6.03 16.25
C GLU A 235 10.20 -6.61 16.38
N ALA A 236 10.58 -7.50 15.46
CA ALA A 236 11.92 -8.11 15.44
C ALA A 236 13.04 -7.07 15.33
N ILE A 237 12.86 -6.06 14.47
CA ILE A 237 13.83 -4.96 14.31
C ILE A 237 13.94 -4.13 15.59
N GLU A 238 12.81 -3.79 16.23
CA GLU A 238 12.80 -2.98 17.44
C GLU A 238 13.37 -3.76 18.64
N ILE A 239 13.08 -5.06 18.76
CA ILE A 239 13.72 -5.94 19.76
C ILE A 239 15.24 -5.96 19.54
N TYR A 240 15.72 -6.14 18.30
CA TYR A 240 17.15 -6.15 17.99
C TYR A 240 17.86 -4.85 18.37
N LYS A 241 17.18 -3.70 18.19
CA LYS A 241 17.71 -2.38 18.58
C LYS A 241 17.82 -2.17 20.09
N HIS A 242 17.11 -2.96 20.90
CA HIS A 242 17.05 -2.81 22.35
C HIS A 242 17.64 -4.06 23.01
N PRO A 243 18.97 -4.14 23.22
CA PRO A 243 19.60 -5.33 23.80
C PRO A 243 19.11 -5.63 25.23
N ASN A 244 18.75 -4.59 25.98
CA ASN A 244 18.22 -4.70 27.35
C ASN A 244 16.69 -4.84 27.34
N ASN A 245 16.18 -5.93 26.77
CA ASN A 245 14.74 -6.18 26.66
C ASN A 245 14.25 -7.37 27.50
N ILE A 246 12.95 -7.37 27.80
CA ILE A 246 12.22 -8.39 28.58
C ILE A 246 11.70 -9.51 27.66
N ASN A 247 11.79 -9.36 26.34
CA ASN A 247 11.17 -10.29 25.40
C ASN A 247 11.77 -11.70 25.52
N ARG A 248 10.90 -12.71 25.39
CA ARG A 248 11.32 -14.12 25.28
C ARG A 248 12.10 -14.31 23.99
N GLN A 249 13.28 -14.93 24.09
CA GLN A 249 14.18 -15.13 22.96
C GLN A 249 13.64 -16.09 21.89
N PHE A 250 12.70 -16.99 22.24
CA PHE A 250 12.19 -18.04 21.36
C PHE A 250 10.87 -17.72 20.64
N ASP A 251 10.13 -16.69 21.08
CA ASP A 251 8.76 -16.43 20.59
C ASP A 251 8.69 -15.51 19.35
N ASN A 252 9.82 -14.96 18.89
CA ASN A 252 9.85 -13.90 17.89
C ASN A 252 10.50 -14.34 16.57
N ILE A 253 10.04 -13.77 15.45
CA ILE A 253 10.70 -13.92 14.15
C ILE A 253 12.14 -13.44 14.28
N CYS A 254 13.08 -14.36 14.08
CA CYS A 254 14.50 -14.02 14.02
C CYS A 254 14.76 -13.16 12.79
N LEU A 255 15.32 -11.98 13.03
CA LEU A 255 15.73 -11.11 11.95
C LEU A 255 16.84 -11.78 11.14
N ASN A 256 16.74 -11.78 9.80
CA ASN A 256 17.76 -12.37 8.96
C ASN A 256 19.11 -11.63 9.17
N LYS A 257 20.20 -12.39 9.31
CA LYS A 257 21.57 -11.87 9.55
C LYS A 257 21.99 -10.78 8.57
N THR A 258 21.48 -10.79 7.33
CA THR A 258 21.72 -9.74 6.33
C THR A 258 21.34 -8.34 6.84
N TRP A 259 20.30 -8.25 7.67
CA TRP A 259 19.86 -6.98 8.26
C TRP A 259 20.78 -6.48 9.37
N HIS A 260 21.56 -7.35 10.02
CA HIS A 260 22.38 -6.95 11.17
C HIS A 260 23.40 -5.88 10.79
N LEU A 261 24.02 -5.99 9.62
CA LEU A 261 24.98 -5.00 9.11
C LEU A 261 24.33 -3.63 8.89
N VAL A 262 23.10 -3.63 8.36
CA VAL A 262 22.34 -2.40 8.12
C VAL A 262 21.94 -1.78 9.46
N LEU A 263 21.42 -2.59 10.39
CA LEU A 263 20.90 -2.10 11.66
C LEU A 263 21.97 -1.67 12.67
N LYS A 264 23.18 -2.23 12.62
CA LYS A 264 24.31 -1.78 13.46
C LYS A 264 24.61 -0.29 13.29
N ASN A 265 24.36 0.26 12.10
CA ASN A 265 24.63 1.66 11.77
C ASN A 265 23.41 2.58 11.97
N VAL A 266 22.25 2.03 12.33
CA VAL A 266 21.02 2.82 12.54
C VAL A 266 20.91 3.18 14.01
N ARG A 267 21.09 4.47 14.34
CA ARG A 267 20.84 4.98 15.69
C ARG A 267 19.37 4.77 16.06
N VAL A 268 19.11 4.40 17.32
CA VAL A 268 17.76 4.44 17.88
C VAL A 268 17.37 5.92 17.97
N ILE A 269 16.45 6.34 17.11
CA ILE A 269 15.88 7.68 17.19
C ILE A 269 14.76 7.59 18.21
N ASP A 270 15.01 8.05 19.43
CA ASP A 270 13.95 8.34 20.39
C ASP A 270 13.16 9.54 19.87
N ASN A 271 12.17 9.28 19.03
CA ASN A 271 11.19 10.29 18.66
C ASN A 271 10.32 10.55 19.90
N ASN A 272 10.76 11.48 20.74
CA ASN A 272 9.85 12.21 21.62
C ASN A 272 9.04 13.15 20.72
N ILE A 273 7.91 12.64 20.22
CA ILE A 273 6.79 13.44 19.72
C ILE A 273 5.67 13.29 20.74
#